data_AF-A0A345EBV4-F1
#
_entry.id   AF-A0A345EBV4-F1
#
_cell.length_a   1.000
_cell.length_b   1.000
_cell.length_c   1.000
_cell.angle_alpha   90.00
_cell.angle_beta   90.00
_cell.angle_gamma   90.00
#
_symmetry.space_group_name_H-M   'P 1'
#
loop_
_entity.id
_entity.type
_entity.pdbx_description
1 polymer ?
#
loop_
_entity_poly.entity_id
_entity_poly.type
_entity_poly.pdbx_seq_one_letter_code
_entity_poly.pdbx_strand_id
1 'polypeptide(L)'
;MPLIDDEGNLFGVINVIDALVILLVLAVVAAGAAFLLQPADSGPDLSSTHVTLDMGTQPDYVVTEINEGDTYSPNGNNQLTITDVHLTPSEEGTRVIVRAELQGPMNGESIIYADAPPRLGRTLDIETNRYVVNGQIREIGDSDTLAGDTATVVLRDTMQASDAREVTVGDTIRVAGRTVATINDVAAYATDNGVERGVFVEATLQTHREQGQPHFGGNPLRRGQVVPLSTGDYTYNGRVERVGGGFERGSAEVLLETVVDIETASRMAEGDIATVAGHRTAEIESVTTYATQNPDRKRVFVGASLQTLGYGEREQFGSTPIQRGNTISLEAENYQLSSSIERVGAVEPRGTSTTRTVVLRMSEIREQFAESIQPGMTERANGQTIATINHVAVEPSLIITTGDNGSVNVVDHPINRDVTITAQLRVRETTSGLRFKGQSIQQQSQVVIDLGTITIEATVVSA
;
A
#
# COMPACT_ATOMS: atom_id res chain seq x y z
N MET A 1 56.31 -90.19 33.62
CA MET A 1 56.29 -89.19 34.70
C MET A 1 54.86 -88.72 34.84
N PRO A 2 54.26 -88.70 36.05
CA PRO A 2 52.91 -88.15 36.21
C PRO A 2 52.92 -86.67 35.82
N LEU A 3 51.91 -86.20 35.08
CA LEU A 3 51.86 -84.82 34.58
C LEU A 3 51.65 -83.78 35.70
N ILE A 4 51.12 -84.21 36.85
CA ILE A 4 50.78 -83.39 38.02
C ILE A 4 51.33 -84.11 39.25
N ASP A 5 52.04 -83.39 40.14
CA ASP A 5 52.57 -83.92 41.41
C ASP A 5 51.58 -83.76 42.58
N ASP A 6 51.89 -84.39 43.72
CA ASP A 6 51.04 -84.40 44.94
C ASP A 6 50.90 -83.01 45.60
N GLU A 7 51.71 -82.03 45.19
CA GLU A 7 51.60 -80.62 45.57
C GLU A 7 50.82 -79.75 44.56
N GLY A 8 50.32 -80.32 43.46
CA GLY A 8 49.48 -79.64 42.47
C GLY A 8 50.24 -78.83 41.41
N ASN A 9 51.50 -79.14 41.12
CA ASN A 9 52.28 -78.48 40.07
C ASN A 9 52.27 -79.28 38.74
N LEU A 10 52.13 -78.57 37.62
CA LEU A 10 52.17 -79.12 36.27
C LEU A 10 53.63 -79.15 35.80
N PHE A 11 54.15 -80.34 35.45
CA PHE A 11 55.56 -80.56 35.07
C PHE A 11 56.63 -80.12 36.09
N GLY A 12 56.28 -79.96 37.38
CA GLY A 12 57.23 -79.65 38.46
C GLY A 12 57.85 -78.24 38.44
N VAL A 13 57.33 -77.32 37.61
CA VAL A 13 57.86 -75.95 37.47
C VAL A 13 56.82 -74.87 37.75
N ILE A 14 55.52 -75.14 37.53
CA ILE A 14 54.45 -74.14 37.66
C ILE A 14 53.23 -74.76 38.35
N ASN A 15 52.59 -74.04 39.28
CA ASN A 15 51.36 -74.49 39.95
C ASN A 15 50.20 -74.63 38.95
N VAL A 16 49.43 -75.73 39.00
CA VAL A 16 48.30 -76.01 38.09
C VAL A 16 47.29 -74.86 38.09
N ILE A 17 47.08 -74.21 39.23
CA ILE A 17 46.14 -73.09 39.35
C ILE A 17 46.64 -71.88 38.54
N ASP A 18 47.94 -71.54 38.64
CA ASP A 18 48.53 -70.44 37.86
C ASP A 18 48.53 -70.74 36.35
N ALA A 19 48.76 -72.00 35.96
CA ALA A 19 48.67 -72.40 34.55
C ALA A 19 47.26 -72.20 33.98
N LEU A 20 46.22 -72.50 34.78
CA LEU A 20 44.81 -72.26 34.41
C LEU A 20 44.48 -70.77 34.34
N VAL A 21 45.01 -69.95 35.25
CA VAL A 21 44.85 -68.49 35.23
C VAL A 21 45.52 -67.88 34.00
N ILE A 22 46.73 -68.32 33.64
CA ILE A 22 47.41 -67.86 32.42
C ILE A 22 46.62 -68.25 31.17
N LEU A 23 46.04 -69.45 31.14
CA LEU A 23 45.21 -69.91 30.01
C LEU A 23 43.91 -69.11 29.92
N LEU A 24 43.28 -68.78 31.06
CA LEU A 24 42.12 -67.91 31.13
C LEU A 24 42.46 -66.49 30.64
N VAL A 25 43.58 -65.92 31.08
CA VAL A 25 44.05 -64.60 30.63
C VAL A 25 44.34 -64.62 29.14
N LEU A 26 45.00 -65.66 28.61
CA LEU A 26 45.22 -65.81 27.17
C LEU A 26 43.91 -65.98 26.39
N ALA A 27 42.93 -66.70 26.93
CA ALA A 27 41.62 -66.85 26.31
C ALA A 27 40.84 -65.52 26.30
N VAL A 28 40.91 -64.74 27.38
CA VAL A 28 40.30 -63.40 27.47
C VAL A 28 40.99 -62.40 26.55
N VAL A 29 42.32 -62.45 26.46
CA VAL A 29 43.10 -61.61 25.54
C VAL A 29 42.85 -62.01 24.09
N ALA A 30 42.76 -63.31 23.78
CA ALA A 30 42.43 -63.79 22.44
C ALA A 30 40.99 -63.46 22.05
N ALA A 31 40.03 -63.59 22.98
CA ALA A 31 38.64 -63.18 22.77
C ALA A 31 38.51 -61.65 22.62
N GLY A 32 39.25 -60.88 23.41
CA GLY A 32 39.31 -59.42 23.29
C GLY A 32 39.96 -58.96 21.98
N ALA A 33 41.02 -59.64 21.53
CA ALA A 33 41.65 -59.40 20.24
C ALA A 33 40.74 -59.81 19.08
N ALA A 34 40.01 -60.92 19.18
CA ALA A 34 39.04 -61.34 18.17
C ALA A 34 37.85 -60.37 18.05
N PHE A 35 37.42 -59.76 19.15
CA PHE A 35 36.37 -58.74 19.16
C PHE A 35 36.85 -57.41 18.54
N LEU A 36 38.11 -57.03 18.76
CA LEU A 36 38.74 -55.87 18.12
C LEU A 36 39.06 -56.09 16.63
N LEU A 37 39.18 -57.35 16.20
CA LEU A 37 39.47 -57.76 14.82
C LEU A 37 38.22 -58.18 14.04
N GLN A 38 37.01 -58.12 14.63
CA GLN A 38 35.79 -58.19 13.84
C GLN A 38 35.77 -56.98 12.91
N PRO A 39 35.74 -57.16 11.58
CA PRO A 39 35.43 -56.04 10.70
C PRO A 39 34.06 -55.56 11.16
N ALA A 40 33.97 -54.30 11.57
CA ALA A 40 32.67 -53.65 11.61
C ALA A 40 32.04 -53.92 10.25
N ASP A 41 30.80 -54.40 10.20
CA ASP A 41 30.02 -54.36 8.98
C ASP A 41 29.97 -52.88 8.60
N SER A 42 30.90 -52.45 7.74
CA SER A 42 30.83 -51.17 7.09
C SER A 42 29.55 -51.27 6.29
N GLY A 43 28.48 -50.63 6.79
CA GLY A 43 27.28 -50.43 6.00
C GLY A 43 27.64 -49.87 4.61
N PRO A 44 26.73 -49.91 3.65
CA PRO A 44 27.01 -49.38 2.31
C PRO A 44 27.62 -47.99 2.42
N ASP A 45 28.62 -47.67 1.58
CA ASP A 45 29.20 -46.33 1.54
C ASP A 45 28.10 -45.32 1.19
N LEU A 46 27.60 -44.63 2.21
CA LEU A 46 26.57 -43.61 2.08
C LEU A 46 27.23 -42.27 1.80
N SER A 47 26.64 -41.52 0.88
CA SER A 47 26.97 -40.12 0.66
C SER A 47 25.71 -39.29 0.79
N SER A 48 25.85 -37.97 0.85
CA SER A 48 24.74 -37.05 0.93
C SER A 48 24.79 -35.93 -0.11
N THR A 49 23.63 -35.38 -0.41
CA THR A 49 23.44 -34.21 -1.26
C THR A 49 22.24 -33.42 -0.75
N HIS A 50 22.24 -32.10 -0.92
CA HIS A 50 21.10 -31.29 -0.51
C HIS A 50 20.19 -30.98 -1.69
N VAL A 51 18.89 -30.97 -1.40
CA VAL A 51 17.84 -30.63 -2.36
C VAL A 51 16.93 -29.56 -1.79
N THR A 52 16.42 -28.69 -2.66
CA THR A 52 15.31 -27.79 -2.33
C THR A 52 14.01 -28.45 -2.78
N LEU A 53 13.07 -28.66 -1.86
CA LEU A 53 11.78 -29.27 -2.10
C LEU A 53 10.68 -28.23 -1.98
N ASP A 54 9.87 -28.09 -3.03
CA ASP A 54 8.62 -27.33 -3.00
C ASP A 54 7.47 -28.27 -2.67
N MET A 55 6.92 -28.15 -1.47
CA MET A 55 5.83 -28.99 -0.99
C MET A 55 4.45 -28.40 -1.34
N GLY A 56 4.42 -27.32 -2.13
CA GLY A 56 3.18 -26.61 -2.46
C GLY A 56 2.54 -25.96 -1.23
N THR A 57 1.23 -25.74 -1.33
CA THR A 57 0.42 -25.15 -0.25
C THR A 57 -0.05 -26.24 0.71
N GLN A 58 0.18 -26.02 2.00
CA GLN A 58 -0.19 -26.94 3.08
C GLN A 58 -1.15 -26.26 4.06
N PRO A 59 -2.08 -27.01 4.68
CA PRO A 59 -2.97 -26.47 5.70
C PRO A 59 -2.19 -26.22 7.01
N ASP A 60 -2.65 -25.26 7.81
CA ASP A 60 -1.93 -24.77 9.00
C ASP A 60 -1.58 -25.87 10.02
N TYR A 61 -2.44 -26.88 10.17
CA TYR A 61 -2.20 -27.99 11.07
C TYR A 61 -1.06 -28.92 10.60
N VAL A 62 -0.73 -28.95 9.30
CA VAL A 62 0.45 -29.65 8.79
C VAL A 62 1.69 -28.77 8.92
N VAL A 63 1.57 -27.50 8.54
CA VAL A 63 2.67 -26.51 8.57
C VAL A 63 3.28 -26.39 9.97
N THR A 64 2.43 -26.43 11.01
CA THR A 64 2.87 -26.34 12.41
C THR A 64 3.70 -27.56 12.85
N GLU A 65 3.50 -28.71 12.21
CA GLU A 65 4.20 -29.95 12.55
C GLU A 65 5.51 -30.12 11.76
N ILE A 66 5.70 -29.40 10.65
CA ILE A 66 6.94 -29.45 9.83
C ILE A 66 8.04 -28.63 10.51
N ASN A 67 9.16 -29.29 10.81
CA ASN A 67 10.29 -28.70 11.52
C ASN A 67 11.64 -29.08 10.92
N GLU A 68 12.63 -28.23 11.16
CA GLU A 68 14.03 -28.56 10.95
C GLU A 68 14.43 -29.72 11.85
N GLY A 69 15.18 -30.68 11.29
CA GLY A 69 15.54 -31.94 11.94
C GLY A 69 14.55 -33.08 11.73
N ASP A 70 13.39 -32.84 11.10
CA ASP A 70 12.47 -33.92 10.75
C ASP A 70 13.13 -34.89 9.76
N THR A 71 12.92 -36.19 9.97
CA THR A 71 13.58 -37.25 9.19
C THR A 71 12.59 -38.23 8.57
N TYR A 72 12.92 -38.74 7.39
CA TYR A 72 12.19 -39.81 6.72
C TYR A 72 13.12 -40.81 6.04
N SER A 73 12.94 -42.09 6.37
CA SER A 73 13.72 -43.21 5.81
C SER A 73 12.82 -44.19 5.06
N PRO A 74 12.72 -44.11 3.72
CA PRO A 74 11.88 -45.01 2.93
C PRO A 74 12.42 -46.46 2.93
N ASN A 75 13.70 -46.64 3.26
CA ASN A 75 14.36 -47.94 3.44
C ASN A 75 15.58 -47.79 4.37
N GLY A 76 16.26 -48.90 4.69
CA GLY A 76 17.36 -48.92 5.66
C GLY A 76 18.66 -48.21 5.23
N ASN A 77 18.79 -47.80 3.96
CA ASN A 77 20.00 -47.16 3.43
C ASN A 77 19.75 -45.72 2.96
N ASN A 78 18.53 -45.22 3.12
CA ASN A 78 18.14 -43.88 2.72
C ASN A 78 17.58 -43.09 3.89
N GLN A 79 17.98 -41.84 3.99
CA GLN A 79 17.43 -40.91 4.98
C GLN A 79 17.31 -39.52 4.34
N LEU A 80 16.17 -38.89 4.53
CA LEU A 80 15.96 -37.48 4.26
C LEU A 80 15.94 -36.78 5.62
N THR A 81 16.65 -35.66 5.75
CA THR A 81 16.60 -34.79 6.92
C THR A 81 16.25 -33.38 6.46
N ILE A 82 15.19 -32.78 7.00
CA ILE A 82 14.86 -31.38 6.73
C ILE A 82 15.88 -30.50 7.46
N THR A 83 16.59 -29.63 6.74
CA THR A 83 17.66 -28.79 7.29
C THR A 83 17.30 -27.33 7.39
N ASP A 84 16.30 -26.87 6.61
CA ASP A 84 15.80 -25.49 6.64
C ASP A 84 14.34 -25.46 6.15
N VAL A 85 13.50 -24.59 6.72
CA VAL A 85 12.08 -24.47 6.40
C VAL A 85 11.72 -23.01 6.11
N HIS A 86 11.30 -22.76 4.87
CA HIS A 86 10.80 -21.48 4.42
C HIS A 86 9.29 -21.52 4.23
N LEU A 87 8.59 -20.67 4.99
CA LEU A 87 7.14 -20.56 4.99
C LEU A 87 6.75 -19.23 4.38
N THR A 88 5.77 -19.24 3.47
CA THR A 88 5.18 -18.01 2.95
C THR A 88 3.67 -18.09 2.91
N PRO A 89 2.97 -17.06 3.40
CA PRO A 89 1.51 -17.00 3.33
C PRO A 89 1.04 -16.92 1.88
N SER A 90 -0.09 -17.56 1.61
CA SER A 90 -0.81 -17.55 0.33
C SER A 90 -2.31 -17.48 0.60
N GLU A 91 -3.11 -17.17 -0.42
CA GLU A 91 -4.58 -17.13 -0.27
C GLU A 91 -5.19 -18.49 0.11
N GLU A 92 -4.55 -19.60 -0.30
CA GLU A 92 -5.06 -20.96 -0.12
C GLU A 92 -4.46 -21.68 1.12
N GLY A 93 -3.62 -21.01 1.90
CA GLY A 93 -2.89 -21.58 3.05
C GLY A 93 -1.43 -21.12 3.11
N THR A 94 -0.53 -21.97 3.59
CA THR A 94 0.91 -21.66 3.62
C THR A 94 1.67 -22.46 2.58
N ARG A 95 2.42 -21.78 1.71
CA ARG A 95 3.39 -22.46 0.84
C ARG A 95 4.63 -22.84 1.66
N VAL A 96 5.02 -24.11 1.56
CA VAL A 96 6.17 -24.67 2.27
C VAL A 96 7.26 -25.04 1.27
N ILE A 97 8.43 -24.45 1.44
CA ILE A 97 9.66 -24.81 0.72
C ILE A 97 10.68 -25.21 1.76
N VAL A 98 11.33 -26.37 1.57
CA VAL A 98 12.35 -26.84 2.51
C VAL A 98 13.68 -27.09 1.82
N ARG A 99 14.76 -26.94 2.58
CA ARG A 99 16.03 -27.60 2.27
C ARG A 99 16.03 -28.95 2.97
N ALA A 100 16.48 -29.98 2.26
CA ALA A 100 16.64 -31.30 2.83
C ALA A 100 17.97 -31.93 2.41
N GLU A 101 18.64 -32.57 3.36
CA GLU A 101 19.75 -33.47 3.10
C GLU A 101 19.18 -34.84 2.72
N LEU A 102 19.58 -35.36 1.56
CA LEU A 102 19.32 -36.73 1.16
C LEU A 102 20.59 -37.54 1.37
N GLN A 103 20.49 -38.65 2.09
CA GLN A 103 21.54 -39.64 2.27
C GLN A 103 21.17 -40.93 1.53
N GLY A 104 22.14 -41.52 0.83
CA GLY A 104 21.95 -42.77 0.11
C GLY A 104 23.22 -43.40 -0.44
N PRO A 105 23.16 -44.64 -0.92
CA PRO A 105 24.28 -45.30 -1.58
C PRO A 105 24.66 -44.56 -2.86
N MET A 106 25.96 -44.45 -3.13
CA MET A 106 26.47 -43.87 -4.37
C MET A 106 26.18 -44.75 -5.59
N ASN A 107 25.82 -44.11 -6.70
CA ASN A 107 25.71 -44.72 -8.03
C ASN A 107 26.31 -43.78 -9.08
N GLY A 108 27.58 -44.00 -9.39
CA GLY A 108 28.37 -43.08 -10.22
C GLY A 108 28.69 -41.79 -9.44
N GLU A 109 28.29 -40.65 -9.98
CA GLU A 109 28.56 -39.32 -9.40
C GLU A 109 27.39 -38.79 -8.52
N SER A 110 26.32 -39.58 -8.35
CA SER A 110 25.13 -39.18 -7.60
C SER A 110 24.67 -40.28 -6.67
N ILE A 111 23.96 -39.91 -5.60
CA ILE A 111 23.33 -40.88 -4.69
C ILE A 111 22.03 -41.44 -5.30
N ILE A 112 21.59 -42.58 -4.79
CA ILE A 112 20.23 -43.10 -5.00
C ILE A 112 19.41 -42.88 -3.74
N TYR A 113 18.26 -42.22 -3.88
CA TYR A 113 17.29 -42.01 -2.81
C TYR A 113 15.92 -42.51 -3.27
N ALA A 114 15.29 -43.40 -2.48
CA ALA A 114 14.01 -44.04 -2.83
C ALA A 114 14.05 -44.61 -4.27
N ASP A 115 14.99 -45.51 -4.52
CA ASP A 115 15.18 -46.28 -5.77
C ASP A 115 15.56 -45.51 -7.05
N ALA A 116 15.76 -44.18 -6.98
CA ALA A 116 16.20 -43.39 -8.12
C ALA A 116 17.16 -42.25 -7.72
N PRO A 117 17.95 -41.69 -8.65
CA PRO A 117 18.77 -40.51 -8.36
C PRO A 117 17.88 -39.26 -8.16
N PRO A 118 18.32 -38.28 -7.35
CA PRO A 118 17.65 -36.99 -7.25
C PRO A 118 17.79 -36.23 -8.59
N ARG A 119 16.67 -35.73 -9.11
CA ARG A 119 16.61 -34.96 -10.36
C ARG A 119 15.58 -33.85 -10.24
N LEU A 120 15.84 -32.71 -10.87
CA LEU A 120 14.88 -31.61 -10.96
C LEU A 120 13.53 -32.10 -11.47
N GLY A 121 12.46 -31.65 -10.81
CA GLY A 121 11.08 -32.00 -11.13
C GLY A 121 10.60 -33.35 -10.55
N ARG A 122 11.49 -34.18 -10.00
CA ARG A 122 11.10 -35.41 -9.29
C ARG A 122 10.38 -35.05 -7.98
N THR A 123 9.32 -35.78 -7.66
CA THR A 123 8.61 -35.66 -6.38
C THR A 123 9.11 -36.71 -5.40
N LEU A 124 9.30 -36.32 -4.15
CA LEU A 124 9.66 -37.19 -3.03
C LEU A 124 8.56 -37.15 -1.98
N ASP A 125 8.20 -38.32 -1.44
CA ASP A 125 7.31 -38.42 -0.29
C ASP A 125 8.10 -38.23 1.00
N ILE A 126 7.47 -37.62 1.99
CA ILE A 126 8.01 -37.44 3.35
C ILE A 126 6.92 -37.91 4.31
N GLU A 127 7.17 -39.05 4.95
CA GLU A 127 6.26 -39.66 5.90
C GLU A 127 6.87 -39.63 7.30
N THR A 128 6.24 -38.90 8.21
CA THR A 128 6.59 -38.90 9.63
C THR A 128 5.46 -39.54 10.44
N ASN A 129 5.65 -39.66 11.74
CA ASN A 129 4.56 -40.05 12.65
C ASN A 129 3.48 -38.96 12.81
N ARG A 130 3.72 -37.73 12.32
CA ARG A 130 2.83 -36.57 12.48
C ARG A 130 2.14 -36.16 11.19
N TYR A 131 2.81 -36.30 10.05
CA TYR A 131 2.28 -35.83 8.76
C TYR A 131 2.80 -36.67 7.59
N VAL A 132 2.09 -36.55 6.46
CA VAL A 132 2.49 -37.08 5.17
C VAL A 132 2.36 -35.97 4.14
N VAL A 133 3.45 -35.64 3.46
CA VAL A 133 3.51 -34.63 2.41
C VAL A 133 4.38 -35.12 1.26
N ASN A 134 4.26 -34.45 0.12
CA ASN A 134 5.16 -34.66 -1.01
C ASN A 134 5.83 -33.33 -1.38
N GLY A 135 7.05 -33.41 -1.92
CA GLY A 135 7.83 -32.25 -2.31
C GLY A 135 8.52 -32.46 -3.66
N GLN A 136 8.39 -31.49 -4.56
CA GLN A 136 9.07 -31.52 -5.86
C GLN A 136 10.47 -30.92 -5.76
N ILE A 137 11.49 -31.63 -6.26
CA ILE A 137 12.87 -31.14 -6.30
C ILE A 137 12.96 -29.95 -7.27
N ARG A 138 13.31 -28.78 -6.73
CA ARG A 138 13.52 -27.52 -7.46
C ARG A 138 14.99 -27.19 -7.69
N GLU A 139 15.85 -27.65 -6.79
CA GLU A 139 17.29 -27.41 -6.83
C GLU A 139 18.04 -28.57 -6.20
N ILE A 140 19.27 -28.81 -6.65
CA ILE A 140 20.21 -29.76 -6.07
C ILE A 140 21.54 -29.02 -5.88
N GLY A 141 22.15 -29.11 -4.71
CA GLY A 141 23.43 -28.47 -4.43
C GLY A 141 24.00 -28.86 -3.07
N ASP A 142 25.03 -28.15 -2.62
CA ASP A 142 25.79 -28.54 -1.44
C ASP A 142 25.39 -27.80 -0.15
N SER A 143 24.71 -26.65 -0.28
CA SER A 143 24.27 -25.83 0.87
C SER A 143 23.29 -26.59 1.77
N ASP A 144 23.43 -26.48 3.08
CA ASP A 144 22.51 -27.07 4.06
C ASP A 144 21.32 -26.16 4.39
N THR A 145 21.39 -24.88 4.08
CA THR A 145 20.25 -23.94 4.16
C THR A 145 19.75 -23.51 2.79
N LEU A 146 18.52 -23.03 2.71
CA LEU A 146 18.10 -22.15 1.63
C LEU A 146 18.96 -20.88 1.74
N ALA A 147 19.32 -20.27 0.62
CA ALA A 147 19.95 -18.97 0.63
C ALA A 147 18.92 -17.94 1.12
N GLY A 148 18.87 -17.73 2.44
CA GLY A 148 18.00 -16.77 3.09
C GLY A 148 18.41 -15.35 2.70
N ASP A 149 17.43 -14.59 2.22
CA ASP A 149 17.59 -13.17 1.98
C ASP A 149 16.32 -12.44 2.41
N THR A 150 16.41 -11.14 2.56
CA THR A 150 15.24 -10.31 2.75
C THR A 150 15.02 -9.43 1.55
N ALA A 151 13.76 -9.20 1.19
CA ALA A 151 13.40 -8.25 0.16
C ALA A 151 12.51 -7.16 0.74
N THR A 152 12.96 -5.90 0.65
CA THR A 152 12.11 -4.75 0.92
C THR A 152 11.19 -4.51 -0.28
N VAL A 153 9.89 -4.38 -0.01
CA VAL A 153 8.86 -4.11 -1.00
C VAL A 153 8.00 -2.94 -0.59
N VAL A 154 7.43 -2.26 -1.58
CA VAL A 154 6.26 -1.40 -1.39
C VAL A 154 5.05 -2.17 -1.86
N LEU A 155 4.09 -2.35 -0.96
CA LEU A 155 2.81 -2.98 -1.21
C LEU A 155 1.70 -1.92 -1.19
N ARG A 156 0.64 -2.19 -1.95
CA ARG A 156 -0.59 -1.39 -1.96
C ARG A 156 -1.80 -2.29 -1.82
N ASP A 157 -2.73 -1.90 -0.95
CA ASP A 157 -4.06 -2.51 -0.85
C ASP A 157 -5.15 -1.44 -0.71
N THR A 158 -6.41 -1.82 -0.90
CA THR A 158 -7.59 -1.00 -0.60
C THR A 158 -8.48 -1.80 0.34
N MET A 159 -8.69 -1.29 1.55
CA MET A 159 -9.36 -2.02 2.62
C MET A 159 -10.30 -1.13 3.44
N GLN A 160 -11.12 -1.74 4.28
CA GLN A 160 -12.05 -1.02 5.15
C GLN A 160 -11.33 -0.08 6.11
N ALA A 161 -11.95 1.06 6.42
CA ALA A 161 -11.36 2.05 7.33
C ALA A 161 -11.10 1.51 8.76
N SER A 162 -11.81 0.47 9.20
CA SER A 162 -11.50 -0.24 10.45
C SER A 162 -10.15 -0.93 10.36
N ASP A 163 -9.98 -1.78 9.36
CA ASP A 163 -8.82 -2.66 9.21
C ASP A 163 -7.57 -1.85 8.89
N ALA A 164 -7.73 -0.78 8.10
CA ALA A 164 -6.65 0.16 7.78
C ALA A 164 -6.03 0.82 9.03
N ARG A 165 -6.80 1.00 10.12
CA ARG A 165 -6.28 1.57 11.39
C ARG A 165 -5.48 0.57 12.20
N GLU A 166 -5.70 -0.73 11.98
CA GLU A 166 -4.99 -1.80 12.69
C GLU A 166 -3.62 -2.08 12.06
N VAL A 167 -3.37 -1.63 10.83
CA VAL A 167 -2.06 -1.78 10.17
C VAL A 167 -1.07 -0.78 10.75
N THR A 168 -0.06 -1.27 11.47
CA THR A 168 0.91 -0.40 12.15
C THR A 168 2.36 -0.70 11.80
N VAL A 169 3.20 0.32 11.95
CA VAL A 169 4.66 0.17 11.79
C VAL A 169 5.21 -0.72 12.89
N GLY A 170 5.99 -1.72 12.51
CA GLY A 170 6.56 -2.72 13.41
C GLY A 170 5.75 -4.02 13.51
N ASP A 171 4.58 -4.11 12.86
CA ASP A 171 3.82 -5.35 12.80
C ASP A 171 4.66 -6.49 12.22
N THR A 172 4.65 -7.64 12.90
CA THR A 172 5.34 -8.86 12.43
C THR A 172 4.32 -9.89 11.97
N ILE A 173 4.41 -10.30 10.72
CA ILE A 173 3.58 -11.36 10.14
C ILE A 173 4.26 -12.68 10.46
N ARG A 174 3.51 -13.60 11.07
CA ARG A 174 4.03 -14.89 11.53
C ARG A 174 3.25 -16.05 10.94
N VAL A 175 3.97 -17.09 10.55
CA VAL A 175 3.42 -18.37 10.11
C VAL A 175 4.08 -19.48 10.90
N ALA A 176 3.29 -20.31 11.59
CA ALA A 176 3.78 -21.33 12.52
C ALA A 176 4.88 -20.81 13.48
N GLY A 177 4.64 -19.62 14.05
CA GLY A 177 5.57 -18.95 14.98
C GLY A 177 6.77 -18.23 14.35
N ARG A 178 7.05 -18.47 13.07
CA ARG A 178 8.19 -17.89 12.32
C ARG A 178 7.79 -16.56 11.68
N THR A 179 8.61 -15.52 11.84
CA THR A 179 8.36 -14.23 11.18
C THR A 179 8.66 -14.35 9.69
N VAL A 180 7.69 -14.04 8.84
CA VAL A 180 7.81 -14.09 7.38
C VAL A 180 7.82 -12.70 6.74
N ALA A 181 7.32 -11.70 7.45
CA ALA A 181 7.41 -10.30 7.05
C ALA A 181 7.37 -9.37 8.26
N THR A 182 7.94 -8.18 8.09
CA THR A 182 7.84 -7.07 9.04
C THR A 182 7.40 -5.82 8.29
N ILE A 183 6.42 -5.09 8.82
CA ILE A 183 6.00 -3.78 8.32
C ILE A 183 6.97 -2.72 8.84
N ASN A 184 7.62 -1.99 7.94
CA ASN A 184 8.62 -0.97 8.26
C ASN A 184 8.06 0.45 8.17
N ASP A 185 7.12 0.71 7.26
CA ASP A 185 6.44 2.00 7.13
C ASP A 185 5.01 1.84 6.59
N VAL A 186 4.10 2.72 6.98
CA VAL A 186 2.67 2.67 6.62
C VAL A 186 2.17 4.06 6.25
N ALA A 187 1.48 4.17 5.12
CA ALA A 187 0.77 5.39 4.73
C ALA A 187 -0.63 5.03 4.24
N ALA A 188 -1.63 5.80 4.66
CA ALA A 188 -3.02 5.58 4.29
C ALA A 188 -3.63 6.85 3.70
N TYR A 189 -4.48 6.68 2.69
CA TYR A 189 -5.12 7.78 1.96
C TYR A 189 -6.61 7.51 1.76
N ALA A 190 -7.39 8.58 1.80
CA ALA A 190 -8.83 8.52 1.57
C ALA A 190 -9.09 8.12 0.12
N THR A 191 -10.12 7.31 -0.08
CA THR A 191 -10.64 6.98 -1.41
C THR A 191 -11.93 7.76 -1.67
N ASP A 192 -12.36 7.80 -2.92
CA ASP A 192 -13.55 8.57 -3.32
C ASP A 192 -14.86 8.03 -2.73
N ASN A 193 -14.88 6.78 -2.26
CA ASN A 193 -16.09 6.18 -1.66
C ASN A 193 -16.24 6.48 -0.16
N GLY A 194 -15.23 7.06 0.49
CA GLY A 194 -15.27 7.45 1.91
C GLY A 194 -15.30 6.29 2.92
N VAL A 195 -15.43 5.04 2.48
CA VAL A 195 -15.54 3.84 3.33
C VAL A 195 -14.23 3.05 3.35
N GLU A 196 -13.55 3.00 2.20
CA GLU A 196 -12.29 2.29 2.03
C GLU A 196 -11.10 3.27 2.09
N ARG A 197 -9.93 2.76 2.45
CA ARG A 197 -8.67 3.49 2.50
C ARG A 197 -7.65 2.78 1.60
N GLY A 198 -6.92 3.57 0.82
CA GLY A 198 -5.76 3.09 0.07
C GLY A 198 -4.57 3.03 1.02
N VAL A 199 -4.09 1.83 1.34
CA VAL A 199 -3.03 1.58 2.32
C VAL A 199 -1.76 1.11 1.62
N PHE A 200 -0.68 1.85 1.85
CA PHE A 200 0.66 1.58 1.35
C PHE A 200 1.53 1.11 2.48
N VAL A 201 2.21 -0.01 2.27
CA VAL A 201 3.07 -0.65 3.27
C VAL A 201 4.46 -0.84 2.67
N GLU A 202 5.47 -0.32 3.35
CA GLU A 202 6.84 -0.80 3.16
C GLU A 202 7.02 -2.01 4.06
N ALA A 203 7.35 -3.15 3.48
CA ALA A 203 7.57 -4.39 4.23
C ALA A 203 8.91 -5.03 3.87
N THR A 204 9.57 -5.61 4.86
CA THR A 204 10.68 -6.55 4.66
C THR A 204 10.11 -7.96 4.66
N LEU A 205 10.17 -8.63 3.52
CA LEU A 205 9.75 -10.03 3.36
C LEU A 205 10.96 -10.95 3.56
N GLN A 206 10.77 -12.05 4.28
CA GLN A 206 11.70 -13.17 4.25
C GLN A 206 11.58 -13.88 2.90
N THR A 207 12.69 -14.03 2.20
CA THR A 207 12.75 -14.63 0.87
C THR A 207 13.82 -15.71 0.83
N HIS A 208 13.77 -16.56 -0.18
CA HIS A 208 14.89 -17.43 -0.55
C HIS A 208 15.34 -17.11 -1.97
N ARG A 209 16.54 -17.56 -2.34
CA ARG A 209 17.01 -17.49 -3.73
C ARG A 209 16.78 -18.81 -4.45
N GLU A 210 16.21 -18.71 -5.65
CA GLU A 210 16.21 -19.77 -6.66
C GLU A 210 16.79 -19.14 -7.94
N GLN A 211 17.83 -19.75 -8.51
CA GLN A 211 18.53 -19.26 -9.71
C GLN A 211 19.01 -17.78 -9.61
N GLY A 212 19.39 -17.36 -8.40
CA GLY A 212 19.88 -16.00 -8.12
C GLY A 212 18.80 -14.91 -8.00
N GLN A 213 17.52 -15.24 -8.16
CA GLN A 213 16.41 -14.30 -8.01
C GLN A 213 15.71 -14.49 -6.64
N PRO A 214 15.35 -13.41 -5.91
CA PRO A 214 14.55 -13.55 -4.68
C PRO A 214 13.14 -14.05 -4.99
N HIS A 215 12.72 -15.05 -4.25
CA HIS A 215 11.40 -15.68 -4.32
C HIS A 215 10.67 -15.52 -2.98
N PHE A 216 9.38 -15.21 -3.06
CA PHE A 216 8.47 -15.21 -1.92
C PHE A 216 7.38 -16.25 -2.21
N GLY A 217 7.51 -17.41 -1.57
CA GLY A 217 6.84 -18.65 -1.98
C GLY A 217 7.45 -19.20 -3.26
N GLY A 218 6.73 -20.05 -3.99
CA GLY A 218 7.29 -20.69 -5.19
C GLY A 218 7.40 -19.79 -6.44
N ASN A 219 7.20 -18.47 -6.30
CA ASN A 219 7.25 -17.53 -7.43
C ASN A 219 8.30 -16.43 -7.16
N PRO A 220 9.02 -15.97 -8.22
CA PRO A 220 9.95 -14.86 -8.07
C PRO A 220 9.20 -13.58 -7.73
N LEU A 221 9.74 -12.80 -6.79
CA LEU A 221 9.12 -11.58 -6.29
C LEU A 221 9.12 -10.50 -7.38
N ARG A 222 7.93 -10.07 -7.80
CA ARG A 222 7.75 -9.17 -8.95
C ARG A 222 6.65 -8.14 -8.72
N ARG A 223 6.77 -6.98 -9.37
CA ARG A 223 5.71 -5.97 -9.41
C ARG A 223 4.40 -6.57 -9.92
N GLY A 224 3.30 -6.24 -9.26
CA GLY A 224 1.94 -6.70 -9.57
C GLY A 224 1.53 -8.00 -8.88
N GLN A 225 2.47 -8.73 -8.26
CA GLN A 225 2.17 -9.89 -7.42
C GLN A 225 1.37 -9.45 -6.19
N VAL A 226 0.41 -10.27 -5.75
CA VAL A 226 -0.30 -10.07 -4.48
C VAL A 226 0.41 -10.88 -3.39
N VAL A 227 0.64 -10.26 -2.25
CA VAL A 227 1.28 -10.82 -1.07
C VAL A 227 0.32 -10.69 0.10
N PRO A 228 -0.30 -11.79 0.57
CA PRO A 228 -1.19 -11.74 1.73
C PRO A 228 -0.36 -11.63 3.01
N LEU A 229 -0.62 -10.60 3.80
CA LEU A 229 0.01 -10.32 5.08
C LEU A 229 -1.09 -10.25 6.14
N SER A 230 -1.18 -11.27 6.98
CA SER A 230 -2.27 -11.41 7.96
C SER A 230 -1.75 -11.40 9.39
N THR A 231 -2.48 -10.72 10.26
CA THR A 231 -2.33 -10.78 11.72
C THR A 231 -3.62 -11.35 12.33
N GLY A 232 -3.73 -11.34 13.66
CA GLY A 232 -5.01 -11.65 14.32
C GLY A 232 -6.06 -10.55 14.11
N ASP A 233 -5.63 -9.33 13.77
CA ASP A 233 -6.47 -8.13 13.75
C ASP A 233 -6.88 -7.72 12.33
N TYR A 234 -6.07 -8.04 11.31
CA TYR A 234 -6.36 -7.71 9.91
C TYR A 234 -5.78 -8.69 8.91
N THR A 235 -6.26 -8.61 7.67
CA THR A 235 -5.65 -9.25 6.49
C THR A 235 -5.38 -8.19 5.44
N TYR A 236 -4.13 -8.06 5.02
CA TYR A 236 -3.65 -7.10 4.03
C TYR A 236 -3.21 -7.84 2.76
N ASN A 237 -3.94 -7.67 1.66
CA ASN A 237 -3.68 -8.32 0.38
C ASN A 237 -2.87 -7.40 -0.53
N GLY A 238 -1.63 -7.15 -0.12
CA GLY A 238 -0.76 -6.16 -0.74
C GLY A 238 -0.33 -6.51 -2.15
N ARG A 239 -0.70 -5.69 -3.14
CA ARG A 239 -0.11 -5.74 -4.48
C ARG A 239 1.26 -5.06 -4.47
N VAL A 240 2.30 -5.77 -4.94
CA VAL A 240 3.67 -5.25 -5.04
C VAL A 240 3.75 -4.12 -6.06
N GLU A 241 4.07 -2.91 -5.62
CA GLU A 241 4.36 -1.75 -6.47
C GLU A 241 5.85 -1.63 -6.79
N ARG A 242 6.72 -2.02 -5.85
CA ARG A 242 8.19 -1.94 -5.96
C ARG A 242 8.85 -3.10 -5.21
N VAL A 243 9.98 -3.57 -5.75
CA VAL A 243 10.88 -4.54 -5.13
C VAL A 243 12.27 -3.91 -4.99
N GLY A 244 12.94 -4.15 -3.86
CA GLY A 244 14.30 -3.69 -3.60
C GLY A 244 14.40 -2.28 -3.00
N GLY A 245 13.33 -1.79 -2.38
CA GLY A 245 13.35 -0.50 -1.70
C GLY A 245 11.96 -0.07 -1.20
N GLY A 246 11.97 0.91 -0.31
CA GLY A 246 10.80 1.52 0.29
C GLY A 246 10.14 2.62 -0.55
N PHE A 247 9.26 3.38 0.12
CA PHE A 247 8.71 4.62 -0.41
C PHE A 247 9.30 5.82 0.34
N GLU A 248 9.49 6.92 -0.38
CA GLU A 248 9.89 8.19 0.19
C GLU A 248 8.66 9.02 0.55
N ARG A 249 8.72 9.79 1.64
CA ARG A 249 7.67 10.74 2.00
C ARG A 249 8.05 12.12 1.50
N GLY A 250 7.13 12.77 0.81
CA GLY A 250 7.28 14.12 0.30
C GLY A 250 6.18 15.05 0.80
N SER A 251 6.20 16.26 0.27
CA SER A 251 5.13 17.22 0.46
C SER A 251 4.89 18.01 -0.81
N ALA A 252 3.62 18.20 -1.17
CA ALA A 252 3.24 19.02 -2.31
C ALA A 252 2.14 20.02 -1.96
N GLU A 253 2.40 21.29 -2.25
CA GLU A 253 1.37 22.33 -2.19
C GLU A 253 0.46 22.23 -3.42
N VAL A 254 -0.85 22.29 -3.19
CA VAL A 254 -1.85 22.31 -4.26
C VAL A 254 -2.92 23.36 -3.99
N LEU A 255 -3.53 23.85 -5.08
CA LEU A 255 -4.77 24.60 -5.05
C LEU A 255 -5.87 23.72 -5.64
N LEU A 256 -6.91 23.48 -4.86
CA LEU A 256 -8.11 22.77 -5.26
C LEU A 256 -9.23 23.79 -5.55
N GLU A 257 -10.05 23.50 -6.55
CA GLU A 257 -11.25 24.30 -6.88
C GLU A 257 -12.46 23.38 -7.04
N THR A 258 -13.53 23.64 -6.29
CA THR A 258 -14.78 22.89 -6.41
C THR A 258 -15.99 23.74 -5.99
N VAL A 259 -17.19 23.18 -6.14
CA VAL A 259 -18.44 23.78 -5.66
C VAL A 259 -19.09 22.81 -4.67
N VAL A 260 -19.17 23.21 -3.42
CA VAL A 260 -19.77 22.43 -2.32
C VAL A 260 -21.09 23.05 -1.86
N ASP A 261 -21.82 22.36 -1.01
CA ASP A 261 -22.97 22.93 -0.30
C ASP A 261 -22.51 23.93 0.77
N ILE A 262 -23.46 24.77 1.22
CA ILE A 262 -23.17 25.82 2.19
C ILE A 262 -22.73 25.28 3.56
N GLU A 263 -23.23 24.11 3.97
CA GLU A 263 -22.84 23.51 5.25
C GLU A 263 -21.38 23.05 5.19
N THR A 264 -21.00 22.31 4.15
CA THR A 264 -19.61 21.91 3.92
C THR A 264 -18.70 23.13 3.85
N ALA A 265 -19.05 24.15 3.06
CA ALA A 265 -18.24 25.37 2.96
C ALA A 265 -18.05 26.07 4.32
N SER A 266 -19.06 26.04 5.19
CA SER A 266 -19.00 26.67 6.52
C SER A 266 -18.14 25.92 7.55
N ARG A 267 -17.90 24.61 7.32
CA ARG A 267 -17.06 23.77 8.18
C ARG A 267 -15.58 23.86 7.85
N MET A 268 -15.23 24.38 6.67
CA MET A 268 -13.85 24.47 6.19
C MET A 268 -13.15 25.69 6.79
N ALA A 269 -11.97 25.49 7.33
CA ALA A 269 -11.13 26.53 7.91
C ALA A 269 -9.66 26.34 7.52
N GLU A 270 -8.94 27.47 7.55
CA GLU A 270 -7.47 27.45 7.53
C GLU A 270 -6.95 26.80 8.82
N GLY A 271 -5.95 25.93 8.68
CA GLY A 271 -5.40 25.11 9.76
C GLY A 271 -6.07 23.75 9.94
N ASP A 272 -7.15 23.45 9.20
CA ASP A 272 -7.78 22.13 9.25
C ASP A 272 -6.80 21.03 8.83
N ILE A 273 -6.80 19.92 9.55
CA ILE A 273 -5.91 18.77 9.30
C ILE A 273 -6.73 17.62 8.72
N ALA A 274 -6.32 17.14 7.55
CA ALA A 274 -6.84 15.90 7.01
C ALA A 274 -6.09 14.71 7.60
N THR A 275 -6.83 13.69 8.06
CA THR A 275 -6.24 12.47 8.64
C THR A 275 -6.92 11.22 8.09
N VAL A 276 -6.14 10.17 7.87
CA VAL A 276 -6.61 8.89 7.37
C VAL A 276 -5.90 7.78 8.13
N ALA A 277 -6.67 6.86 8.70
CA ALA A 277 -6.17 5.77 9.54
C ALA A 277 -5.20 6.24 10.65
N GLY A 278 -5.45 7.42 11.24
CA GLY A 278 -4.58 8.01 12.26
C GLY A 278 -3.35 8.75 11.72
N HIS A 279 -3.11 8.73 10.41
CA HIS A 279 -2.02 9.44 9.75
C HIS A 279 -2.49 10.78 9.18
N ARG A 280 -1.77 11.85 9.46
CA ARG A 280 -2.00 13.14 8.79
C ARG A 280 -1.72 13.00 7.30
N THR A 281 -2.63 13.45 6.44
CA THR A 281 -2.47 13.39 4.98
C THR A 281 -2.38 14.77 4.35
N ALA A 282 -3.00 15.79 4.93
CA ALA A 282 -2.88 17.16 4.45
C ALA A 282 -3.10 18.18 5.58
N GLU A 283 -2.64 19.40 5.35
CA GLU A 283 -3.06 20.60 6.10
C GLU A 283 -3.65 21.61 5.13
N ILE A 284 -4.78 22.19 5.53
CA ILE A 284 -5.45 23.24 4.78
C ILE A 284 -4.79 24.57 5.12
N GLU A 285 -4.06 25.14 4.17
CA GLU A 285 -3.31 26.39 4.35
C GLU A 285 -4.14 27.62 4.00
N SER A 286 -5.15 27.49 3.16
CA SER A 286 -6.09 28.57 2.91
C SER A 286 -7.42 28.05 2.39
N VAL A 287 -8.50 28.75 2.74
CA VAL A 287 -9.84 28.50 2.21
C VAL A 287 -10.40 29.82 1.73
N THR A 288 -10.88 29.90 0.49
CA THR A 288 -11.62 31.06 -0.02
C THR A 288 -12.95 30.63 -0.60
N THR A 289 -14.05 31.12 -0.03
CA THR A 289 -15.41 30.80 -0.46
C THR A 289 -16.05 31.96 -1.20
N TYR A 290 -16.69 31.68 -2.33
CA TYR A 290 -17.45 32.65 -3.12
C TYR A 290 -18.89 32.17 -3.31
N ALA A 291 -19.83 33.12 -3.34
CA ALA A 291 -21.20 32.83 -3.67
C ALA A 291 -21.33 32.36 -5.13
N THR A 292 -22.30 31.47 -5.37
CA THR A 292 -22.73 31.07 -6.71
C THR A 292 -24.14 31.57 -6.98
N GLN A 293 -24.65 31.33 -8.19
CA GLN A 293 -26.04 31.64 -8.51
C GLN A 293 -27.03 30.84 -7.66
N ASN A 294 -26.64 29.63 -7.23
CA ASN A 294 -27.41 28.84 -6.29
C ASN A 294 -27.00 29.23 -4.85
N PRO A 295 -27.92 29.78 -4.03
CA PRO A 295 -27.60 30.23 -2.67
C PRO A 295 -27.13 29.10 -1.75
N ASP A 296 -27.55 27.86 -2.01
CA ASP A 296 -27.18 26.68 -1.23
C ASP A 296 -25.82 26.11 -1.63
N ARG A 297 -25.15 26.71 -2.62
CA ARG A 297 -23.89 26.25 -3.18
C ARG A 297 -22.84 27.36 -3.14
N LYS A 298 -21.63 27.00 -2.71
CA LYS A 298 -20.48 27.90 -2.66
C LYS A 298 -19.34 27.35 -3.51
N ARG A 299 -18.69 28.22 -4.28
CA ARG A 299 -17.43 27.89 -4.96
C ARG A 299 -16.32 28.07 -3.95
N VAL A 300 -15.48 27.06 -3.78
CA VAL A 300 -14.41 27.08 -2.78
C VAL A 300 -13.08 26.82 -3.47
N PHE A 301 -12.11 27.66 -3.12
CA PHE A 301 -10.69 27.48 -3.41
C PHE A 301 -10.00 27.03 -2.13
N VAL A 302 -9.32 25.89 -2.18
CA VAL A 302 -8.64 25.30 -1.02
C VAL A 302 -7.17 25.15 -1.34
N GLY A 303 -6.34 25.94 -0.67
CA GLY A 303 -4.91 25.74 -0.66
C GLY A 303 -4.56 24.68 0.37
N ALA A 304 -3.84 23.63 -0.02
CA ALA A 304 -3.47 22.55 0.88
C ALA A 304 -2.02 22.10 0.67
N SER A 305 -1.35 21.76 1.77
CA SER A 305 -0.07 21.05 1.76
C SER A 305 -0.33 19.57 2.00
N LEU A 306 -0.07 18.76 0.98
CA LEU A 306 -0.31 17.32 0.96
C LEU A 306 0.93 16.56 1.41
N GLN A 307 0.76 15.49 2.18
CA GLN A 307 1.79 14.48 2.40
C GLN A 307 1.73 13.45 1.28
N THR A 308 2.83 13.32 0.55
CA THR A 308 2.90 12.52 -0.68
C THR A 308 3.84 11.34 -0.51
N LEU A 309 3.73 10.38 -1.44
CA LEU A 309 4.62 9.24 -1.54
C LEU A 309 5.43 9.26 -2.85
N GLY A 310 6.69 8.90 -2.74
CA GLY A 310 7.64 8.68 -3.83
C GLY A 310 8.06 7.22 -3.89
N TYR A 311 7.43 6.43 -4.76
CA TYR A 311 7.84 5.05 -5.08
C TYR A 311 7.70 4.78 -6.59
N GLY A 312 8.02 5.76 -7.42
CA GLY A 312 7.94 5.67 -8.88
C GLY A 312 8.61 6.85 -9.57
N GLU A 313 8.20 7.16 -10.80
CA GLU A 313 8.74 8.31 -11.56
C GLU A 313 8.18 9.67 -11.11
N ARG A 314 7.05 9.68 -10.38
CA ARG A 314 6.36 10.90 -9.95
C ARG A 314 5.86 10.75 -8.52
N GLU A 315 5.84 11.88 -7.82
CA GLU A 315 5.23 12.05 -6.51
C GLU A 315 3.70 11.90 -6.59
N GLN A 316 3.12 11.21 -5.60
CA GLN A 316 1.69 10.84 -5.59
C GLN A 316 1.05 11.15 -4.25
N PHE A 317 -0.24 11.47 -4.26
CA PHE A 317 -1.10 11.47 -3.08
C PHE A 317 -1.96 10.20 -3.12
N GLY A 318 -1.65 9.24 -2.26
CA GLY A 318 -2.14 7.88 -2.39
C GLY A 318 -1.73 7.28 -3.74
N SER A 319 -2.72 6.94 -4.57
CA SER A 319 -2.49 6.44 -5.92
C SER A 319 -2.61 7.51 -7.01
N THR A 320 -2.86 8.76 -6.64
CA THR A 320 -3.11 9.84 -7.59
C THR A 320 -1.84 10.66 -7.79
N PRO A 321 -1.28 10.72 -9.01
CA PRO A 321 -0.14 11.61 -9.28
C PRO A 321 -0.50 13.08 -9.00
N ILE A 322 0.44 13.83 -8.41
CA ILE A 322 0.25 15.26 -8.17
C ILE A 322 0.37 16.03 -9.50
N GLN A 323 -0.77 16.23 -10.14
CA GLN A 323 -0.86 16.89 -11.45
C GLN A 323 -2.18 17.64 -11.58
N ARG A 324 -2.15 18.79 -12.29
CA ARG A 324 -3.37 19.55 -12.61
C ARG A 324 -4.41 18.66 -13.28
N GLY A 325 -5.66 18.79 -12.85
CA GLY A 325 -6.82 18.09 -13.38
C GLY A 325 -7.11 16.77 -12.68
N ASN A 326 -6.15 16.19 -11.97
CA ASN A 326 -6.39 14.98 -11.18
C ASN A 326 -7.21 15.30 -9.94
N THR A 327 -8.12 14.39 -9.58
CA THR A 327 -8.95 14.50 -8.38
C THR A 327 -8.28 13.84 -7.19
N ILE A 328 -8.29 14.52 -6.05
CA ILE A 328 -7.87 13.97 -4.76
C ILE A 328 -9.00 14.10 -3.75
N SER A 329 -9.00 13.20 -2.77
CA SER A 329 -9.96 13.18 -1.67
C SER A 329 -9.26 13.49 -0.35
N LEU A 330 -9.72 14.52 0.35
CA LEU A 330 -9.24 14.95 1.67
C LEU A 330 -10.32 14.64 2.70
N GLU A 331 -9.93 14.04 3.83
CA GLU A 331 -10.81 13.69 4.94
C GLU A 331 -10.37 14.48 6.17
N ALA A 332 -11.03 15.61 6.42
CA ALA A 332 -10.86 16.41 7.63
C ALA A 332 -11.85 15.94 8.71
N GLU A 333 -11.70 16.44 9.94
CA GLU A 333 -12.51 16.01 11.09
C GLU A 333 -14.03 16.13 10.83
N ASN A 334 -14.47 17.22 10.19
CA ASN A 334 -15.89 17.56 10.06
C ASN A 334 -16.41 17.59 8.62
N TYR A 335 -15.59 17.24 7.62
CA TYR A 335 -15.97 17.21 6.21
C TYR A 335 -15.02 16.36 5.38
N GLN A 336 -15.53 15.88 4.25
CA GLN A 336 -14.73 15.28 3.19
C GLN A 336 -14.80 16.17 1.94
N LEU A 337 -13.66 16.34 1.28
CA LEU A 337 -13.52 17.15 0.07
C LEU A 337 -12.93 16.30 -1.05
N SER A 338 -13.71 16.04 -2.10
CA SER A 338 -13.19 15.49 -3.35
C SER A 338 -13.12 16.61 -4.39
N SER A 339 -11.91 16.90 -4.89
CA SER A 339 -11.70 18.03 -5.79
C SER A 339 -10.55 17.80 -6.76
N SER A 340 -10.69 18.37 -7.96
CA SER A 340 -9.59 18.44 -8.93
C SER A 340 -8.52 19.43 -8.50
N ILE A 341 -7.26 19.08 -8.75
CA ILE A 341 -6.11 19.96 -8.59
C ILE A 341 -6.14 21.03 -9.69
N GLU A 342 -6.36 22.28 -9.32
CA GLU A 342 -6.26 23.43 -10.24
C GLU A 342 -4.79 23.85 -10.42
N ARG A 343 -4.00 23.80 -9.34
CA ARG A 343 -2.56 24.11 -9.38
C ARG A 343 -1.72 23.21 -8.49
N VAL A 344 -0.49 23.00 -8.92
CA VAL A 344 0.59 22.35 -8.17
C VAL A 344 1.64 23.43 -7.83
N GLY A 345 2.25 23.32 -6.65
CA GLY A 345 3.28 24.22 -6.13
C GLY A 345 2.74 25.60 -5.75
N ALA A 346 1.47 25.68 -5.34
CA ALA A 346 0.87 26.91 -4.83
C ALA A 346 -0.44 26.64 -4.10
N VAL A 347 -0.64 27.33 -3.00
CA VAL A 347 -1.88 27.33 -2.20
C VAL A 347 -2.81 28.49 -2.49
N GLU A 348 -2.41 29.45 -3.33
CA GLU A 348 -3.24 30.58 -3.75
C GLU A 348 -3.61 30.57 -5.24
N PRO A 349 -4.75 31.17 -5.61
CA PRO A 349 -5.09 31.48 -7.00
C PRO A 349 -4.03 32.36 -7.69
N ARG A 350 -3.91 32.21 -9.02
CA ARG A 350 -2.95 32.99 -9.81
C ARG A 350 -3.28 34.49 -9.81
N GLY A 351 -2.23 35.28 -10.03
CA GLY A 351 -2.32 36.72 -10.28
C GLY A 351 -2.29 37.56 -9.02
N THR A 352 -2.13 38.88 -9.21
CA THR A 352 -2.07 39.86 -8.14
C THR A 352 -3.45 40.41 -7.86
N SER A 353 -3.85 40.44 -6.60
CA SER A 353 -5.12 41.05 -6.19
C SER A 353 -5.10 42.56 -6.42
N THR A 354 -6.12 43.09 -7.09
CA THR A 354 -6.33 44.52 -7.32
C THR A 354 -7.82 44.86 -7.37
N THR A 355 -8.19 46.14 -7.34
CA THR A 355 -9.57 46.59 -7.50
C THR A 355 -9.76 47.18 -8.89
N ARG A 356 -10.83 46.80 -9.59
CA ARG A 356 -11.23 47.35 -10.88
C ARG A 356 -12.66 47.88 -10.83
N THR A 357 -12.89 49.01 -11.46
CA THR A 357 -14.24 49.54 -11.66
C THR A 357 -14.83 48.92 -12.92
N VAL A 358 -15.94 48.22 -12.78
CA VAL A 358 -16.60 47.47 -13.84
C VAL A 358 -18.01 48.00 -14.01
N VAL A 359 -18.46 48.15 -15.26
CA VAL A 359 -19.85 48.45 -15.58
C VAL A 359 -20.56 47.15 -15.94
N LEU A 360 -21.62 46.84 -15.21
CA LEU A 360 -22.44 45.65 -15.36
C LEU A 360 -23.83 46.05 -15.85
N ARG A 361 -24.47 45.19 -16.64
CA ARG A 361 -25.82 45.38 -17.14
C ARG A 361 -26.68 44.16 -16.85
N MET A 362 -27.90 44.42 -16.42
CA MET A 362 -28.98 43.45 -16.34
C MET A 362 -30.14 44.00 -17.19
N SER A 363 -30.75 43.15 -18.01
CA SER A 363 -31.85 43.55 -18.90
C SER A 363 -33.12 42.79 -18.57
N GLU A 364 -34.27 43.41 -18.86
CA GLU A 364 -35.59 42.81 -18.68
C GLU A 364 -35.87 42.34 -17.23
N ILE A 365 -35.40 43.11 -16.26
CA ILE A 365 -35.54 42.80 -14.83
C ILE A 365 -36.83 43.41 -14.29
N ARG A 366 -37.61 42.66 -13.50
CA ARG A 366 -38.82 43.23 -12.87
C ARG A 366 -38.47 44.41 -11.98
N GLU A 367 -39.26 45.49 -12.07
CA GLU A 367 -39.06 46.73 -11.31
C GLU A 367 -38.78 46.53 -9.82
N GLN A 368 -39.54 45.67 -9.12
CA GLN A 368 -39.34 45.40 -7.69
C GLN A 368 -37.95 44.82 -7.37
N PHE A 369 -37.39 44.00 -8.27
CA PHE A 369 -36.04 43.47 -8.11
C PHE A 369 -35.00 44.53 -8.47
N ALA A 370 -35.23 45.34 -9.51
CA ALA A 370 -34.34 46.45 -9.87
C ALA A 370 -34.20 47.47 -8.72
N GLU A 371 -35.31 47.82 -8.05
CA GLU A 371 -35.33 48.74 -6.90
C GLU A 371 -34.63 48.17 -5.65
N SER A 372 -34.50 46.83 -5.57
CA SER A 372 -33.78 46.19 -4.47
C SER A 372 -32.26 46.33 -4.58
N ILE A 373 -31.73 46.67 -5.76
CA ILE A 373 -30.29 46.85 -5.99
C ILE A 373 -29.93 48.31 -5.69
N GLN A 374 -29.16 48.54 -4.63
CA GLN A 374 -28.85 49.90 -4.15
C GLN A 374 -27.35 50.17 -4.08
N PRO A 375 -26.92 51.44 -4.30
CA PRO A 375 -25.55 51.86 -4.00
C PRO A 375 -25.18 51.58 -2.53
N GLY A 376 -23.92 51.21 -2.30
CA GLY A 376 -23.37 50.86 -0.99
C GLY A 376 -23.51 49.39 -0.61
N MET A 377 -24.26 48.59 -1.38
CA MET A 377 -24.30 47.14 -1.18
C MET A 377 -22.95 46.50 -1.48
N THR A 378 -22.58 45.47 -0.70
CA THR A 378 -21.27 44.84 -0.77
C THR A 378 -21.37 43.32 -0.72
N GLU A 379 -20.53 42.64 -1.49
CA GLU A 379 -20.24 41.22 -1.27
C GLU A 379 -18.97 41.06 -0.43
N ARG A 380 -19.00 40.10 0.51
CA ARG A 380 -17.85 39.73 1.32
C ARG A 380 -17.49 38.25 1.14
N ALA A 381 -16.19 37.96 1.14
CA ALA A 381 -15.61 36.63 1.24
C ALA A 381 -14.47 36.66 2.25
N ASN A 382 -14.45 35.72 3.21
CA ASN A 382 -13.44 35.65 4.29
C ASN A 382 -13.23 36.99 5.03
N GLY A 383 -14.32 37.69 5.34
CA GLY A 383 -14.27 39.00 6.01
C GLY A 383 -13.75 40.16 5.13
N GLN A 384 -13.37 39.91 3.87
CA GLN A 384 -12.91 40.92 2.94
C GLN A 384 -14.02 41.30 1.96
N THR A 385 -14.19 42.60 1.69
CA THR A 385 -15.08 43.07 0.63
C THR A 385 -14.49 42.72 -0.74
N ILE A 386 -15.25 41.99 -1.55
CA ILE A 386 -14.83 41.59 -2.90
C ILE A 386 -15.63 42.29 -4.00
N ALA A 387 -16.78 42.85 -3.68
CA ALA A 387 -17.54 43.71 -4.59
C ALA A 387 -18.24 44.82 -3.81
N THR A 388 -18.28 46.02 -4.38
CA THR A 388 -19.04 47.16 -3.86
C THR A 388 -19.82 47.80 -5.01
N ILE A 389 -21.14 47.97 -4.81
CA ILE A 389 -21.99 48.68 -5.75
C ILE A 389 -21.85 50.18 -5.51
N ASN A 390 -21.27 50.92 -6.46
CA ASN A 390 -21.04 52.37 -6.29
C ASN A 390 -22.18 53.21 -6.86
N HIS A 391 -22.74 52.77 -7.99
CA HIS A 391 -23.82 53.47 -8.68
C HIS A 391 -24.76 52.47 -9.35
N VAL A 392 -26.05 52.81 -9.36
CA VAL A 392 -27.10 52.04 -10.01
C VAL A 392 -27.98 53.02 -10.79
N ALA A 393 -28.15 52.75 -12.08
CA ALA A 393 -29.07 53.46 -12.96
C ALA A 393 -30.13 52.47 -13.46
N VAL A 394 -31.41 52.85 -13.37
CA VAL A 394 -32.55 52.02 -13.73
C VAL A 394 -33.38 52.76 -14.78
N GLU A 395 -33.58 52.13 -15.93
CA GLU A 395 -34.36 52.66 -17.04
C GLU A 395 -35.47 51.66 -17.42
N PRO A 396 -36.64 52.10 -17.95
CA PRO A 396 -37.60 51.17 -18.53
C PRO A 396 -36.96 50.34 -19.64
N SER A 397 -37.20 49.02 -19.65
CA SER A 397 -36.84 48.19 -20.81
C SER A 397 -37.69 48.60 -22.02
N LEU A 398 -37.27 48.29 -23.24
CA LEU A 398 -38.00 48.69 -24.46
C LEU A 398 -38.73 47.50 -25.08
N ILE A 399 -40.00 47.69 -25.44
CA ILE A 399 -40.81 46.72 -26.19
C ILE A 399 -41.20 47.27 -27.56
N ILE A 400 -41.28 46.37 -28.53
CA ILE A 400 -41.81 46.67 -29.85
C ILE A 400 -43.29 46.29 -29.87
N THR A 401 -44.15 47.26 -30.16
CA THR A 401 -45.59 47.08 -30.28
C THR A 401 -46.05 47.33 -31.71
N THR A 402 -47.07 46.60 -32.16
CA THR A 402 -47.71 46.83 -33.45
C THR A 402 -49.08 47.44 -33.23
N GLY A 403 -49.30 48.65 -33.76
CA GLY A 403 -50.59 49.33 -33.68
C GLY A 403 -51.62 48.72 -34.63
N ASP A 404 -52.90 49.02 -34.40
CA ASP A 404 -54.04 48.50 -35.19
C ASP A 404 -53.98 48.84 -36.69
N ASN A 405 -53.15 49.82 -37.06
CA ASN A 405 -52.87 50.24 -38.44
C ASN A 405 -51.64 49.54 -39.06
N GLY A 406 -51.05 48.55 -38.40
CA GLY A 406 -49.82 47.88 -38.81
C GLY A 406 -48.53 48.66 -38.57
N SER A 407 -48.57 49.81 -37.89
CA SER A 407 -47.35 50.58 -37.53
C SER A 407 -46.56 49.90 -36.42
N VAL A 408 -45.23 49.95 -36.50
CA VAL A 408 -44.31 49.40 -35.48
C VAL A 408 -43.79 50.54 -34.61
N ASN A 409 -44.05 50.48 -33.30
CA ASN A 409 -43.65 51.50 -32.33
C ASN A 409 -42.75 50.90 -31.25
N VAL A 410 -41.72 51.64 -30.83
CA VAL A 410 -40.89 51.29 -29.67
C VAL A 410 -41.42 52.08 -28.47
N VAL A 411 -41.82 51.38 -27.41
CA VAL A 411 -42.37 51.97 -26.19
C VAL A 411 -41.74 51.34 -24.96
N ASP A 412 -41.85 52.02 -23.82
CA ASP A 412 -41.35 51.53 -22.54
C ASP A 412 -42.14 50.29 -22.07
N HIS A 413 -41.42 49.32 -21.53
CA HIS A 413 -42.01 48.16 -20.89
C HIS A 413 -42.66 48.61 -19.57
N PRO A 414 -43.94 48.27 -19.31
CA PRO A 414 -44.64 48.76 -18.12
C PRO A 414 -44.00 48.29 -16.80
N ILE A 415 -43.50 47.05 -16.76
CA ILE A 415 -42.97 46.40 -15.55
C ILE A 415 -41.45 46.16 -15.55
N ASN A 416 -40.85 45.79 -16.69
CA ASN A 416 -39.44 45.44 -16.75
C ASN A 416 -38.55 46.68 -16.90
N ARG A 417 -37.35 46.57 -16.35
CA ARG A 417 -36.33 47.60 -16.27
C ARG A 417 -34.99 47.04 -16.75
N ASP A 418 -34.22 47.90 -17.37
CA ASP A 418 -32.80 47.69 -17.63
C ASP A 418 -32.00 48.38 -16.52
N VAL A 419 -31.08 47.64 -15.91
CA VAL A 419 -30.28 48.11 -14.78
C VAL A 419 -28.81 48.17 -15.20
N THR A 420 -28.21 49.36 -15.10
CA THR A 420 -26.78 49.57 -15.28
C THR A 420 -26.13 49.82 -13.93
N ILE A 421 -25.12 49.04 -13.60
CA ILE A 421 -24.47 49.02 -12.29
C ILE A 421 -22.99 49.35 -12.48
N THR A 422 -22.49 50.38 -11.79
CA THR A 422 -21.05 50.63 -11.67
C THR A 422 -20.57 50.02 -10.35
N ALA A 423 -19.79 48.96 -10.43
CA ALA A 423 -19.27 48.23 -9.28
C ALA A 423 -17.75 48.32 -9.19
N GLN A 424 -17.21 48.36 -7.98
CA GLN A 424 -15.79 48.09 -7.72
C GLN A 424 -15.64 46.61 -7.36
N LEU A 425 -14.92 45.86 -8.18
CA LEU A 425 -14.66 44.44 -7.99
C LEU A 425 -13.21 44.21 -7.59
N ARG A 426 -12.99 43.36 -6.58
CA ARG A 426 -11.67 42.82 -6.27
C ARG A 426 -11.37 41.67 -7.23
N VAL A 427 -10.48 41.92 -8.16
CA VAL A 427 -10.08 40.97 -9.20
C VAL A 427 -8.64 40.53 -9.00
N ARG A 428 -8.25 39.43 -9.65
CA ARG A 428 -6.85 39.03 -9.79
C ARG A 428 -6.39 39.28 -11.22
N GLU A 429 -5.30 40.04 -11.36
CA GLU A 429 -4.68 40.31 -12.65
C GLU A 429 -3.66 39.21 -12.97
N THR A 430 -3.90 38.49 -14.06
CA THR A 430 -3.04 37.40 -14.54
C THR A 430 -2.46 37.75 -15.91
N THR A 431 -1.46 36.98 -16.36
CA THR A 431 -0.94 37.10 -17.73
C THR A 431 -1.98 36.82 -18.81
N SER A 432 -3.07 36.11 -18.47
CA SER A 432 -4.20 35.79 -19.36
C SER A 432 -5.37 36.79 -19.25
N GLY A 433 -5.22 37.85 -18.45
CA GLY A 433 -6.27 38.85 -18.22
C GLY A 433 -6.81 38.86 -16.79
N LEU A 434 -7.89 39.62 -16.59
CA LEU A 434 -8.54 39.80 -15.30
C LEU A 434 -9.41 38.60 -14.93
N ARG A 435 -9.41 38.24 -13.64
CA ARG A 435 -10.27 37.21 -13.07
C ARG A 435 -11.03 37.71 -11.85
N PHE A 436 -12.32 37.40 -11.79
CA PHE A 436 -13.18 37.62 -10.63
C PHE A 436 -13.69 36.26 -10.14
N LYS A 437 -13.47 35.94 -8.85
CA LYS A 437 -13.84 34.64 -8.26
C LYS A 437 -13.33 33.41 -9.04
N GLY A 438 -12.14 33.53 -9.64
CA GLY A 438 -11.51 32.50 -10.48
C GLY A 438 -11.95 32.50 -11.96
N GLN A 439 -13.08 33.13 -12.27
CA GLN A 439 -13.60 33.21 -13.63
C GLN A 439 -12.98 34.39 -14.39
N SER A 440 -12.73 34.23 -15.69
CA SER A 440 -12.26 35.36 -16.51
C SER A 440 -13.37 36.41 -16.64
N ILE A 441 -12.98 37.67 -16.52
CA ILE A 441 -13.88 38.81 -16.72
C ILE A 441 -13.42 39.58 -17.97
N GLN A 442 -14.28 39.58 -18.98
CA GLN A 442 -14.18 40.32 -20.22
C GLN A 442 -15.54 40.92 -20.56
N GLN A 443 -15.60 41.78 -21.57
CA GLN A 443 -16.89 42.24 -22.11
C GLN A 443 -17.78 41.03 -22.46
N GLN A 444 -19.07 41.12 -22.15
CA GLN A 444 -20.08 40.06 -22.28
C GLN A 444 -19.93 38.87 -21.31
N SER A 445 -18.95 38.87 -20.40
CA SER A 445 -18.89 37.85 -19.34
C SER A 445 -20.02 38.04 -18.33
N GLN A 446 -20.57 36.96 -17.79
CA GLN A 446 -21.52 37.01 -16.68
C GLN A 446 -20.78 36.98 -15.34
N VAL A 447 -21.24 37.79 -14.40
CA VAL A 447 -20.70 37.89 -13.05
C VAL A 447 -21.84 37.74 -12.05
N VAL A 448 -21.64 36.84 -11.07
CA VAL A 448 -22.55 36.67 -9.95
C VAL A 448 -22.04 37.48 -8.76
N ILE A 449 -22.91 38.29 -8.14
CA ILE A 449 -22.59 39.07 -6.94
C ILE A 449 -23.66 38.81 -5.88
N ASP A 450 -23.21 38.39 -4.69
CA ASP A 450 -24.08 38.19 -3.52
C ASP A 450 -24.04 39.44 -2.65
N LEU A 451 -25.13 40.21 -2.69
CA LEU A 451 -25.29 41.48 -1.98
C LEU A 451 -25.90 41.26 -0.57
N GLY A 452 -25.86 40.03 -0.07
CA GLY A 452 -26.31 39.61 1.27
C GLY A 452 -27.83 39.40 1.37
N THR A 453 -28.63 40.30 0.79
CA THR A 453 -30.10 40.15 0.73
C THR A 453 -30.58 39.57 -0.59
N ILE A 454 -29.82 39.79 -1.65
CA ILE A 454 -30.11 39.34 -3.01
C ILE A 454 -28.83 38.89 -3.69
N THR A 455 -28.94 37.89 -4.56
CA THR A 455 -27.88 37.51 -5.49
C THR A 455 -28.24 38.01 -6.87
N ILE A 456 -27.35 38.76 -7.51
CA ILE A 456 -27.53 39.26 -8.86
C ILE A 456 -26.58 38.53 -9.82
N GLU A 457 -27.05 38.34 -11.05
CA GLU A 457 -26.24 37.90 -12.18
C GLU A 457 -26.28 39.00 -13.24
N ALA A 458 -25.12 39.53 -13.61
CA ALA A 458 -25.04 40.67 -14.52
C ALA A 458 -23.96 40.49 -15.59
N THR A 459 -24.20 41.07 -16.76
CA THR A 459 -23.30 41.01 -17.90
C THR A 459 -22.32 42.18 -17.88
N VAL A 460 -21.04 41.91 -18.05
CA VAL A 460 -19.98 42.93 -18.10
C VAL A 460 -20.07 43.73 -19.40
N VAL A 461 -20.21 45.05 -19.28
CA VAL A 461 -20.21 45.98 -20.40
C VAL A 461 -18.81 46.54 -20.65
N SER A 462 -18.10 46.88 -19.58
CA SER A 462 -16.69 47.31 -19.59
C SER A 462 -16.03 46.96 -18.26
N ALA A 463 -14.73 46.65 -18.29
CA ALA A 463 -13.95 46.20 -17.13
C ALA A 463 -12.56 46.85 -17.08
#